data_AF-A0A4S8SY36-F1
#
_entry.id   AF-A0A4S8SY36-F1
#
_cell.length_a   1.000
_cell.length_b   1.000
_cell.length_c   1.000
_cell.angle_alpha   90.00
_cell.angle_beta   90.00
_cell.angle_gamma   90.00
#
_symmetry.space_group_name_H-M   'P 1'
#
loop_
_entity.id
_entity.type
_entity.pdbx_description
1 polymer ?
#
loop_
_entity_poly.entity_id
_entity_poly.type
_entity_poly.pdbx_seq_one_letter_code
_entity_poly.pdbx_strand_id
1 'polypeptide(L)'
;MKMRLSIHLILDWDGTLTRKDTLSLVGQIAYHANPSKSPPPWSDFVTGYINDYTDHTSKYKPAVLGRKSLDQEQQWLASLAPIEHKSVQRVEASGIFKGVKTSHVDHVAKSAVQTGEIQLRSYWDTLLRGFLCHPSNKLSILSVNWSTRFIRQSLLAAAAETTCAETQSLTPHIEFMEINANEITGLDTPSGSDGTLSKDTVSGIRTSADKLSRMPASCQQCSSTPIPLAEVVKKKEHVVVYIGDSATDLEALLAADVGICIRDEVMGSSQRELADALERIGVKVRDISEGVLLQGTNKILYWTDGFEKVVEALEQICA
;
A
#
# COMPACT_ATOMS: atom_id res chain seq x y z
N MET A 1 16.81 -32.67 -3.43
CA MET A 1 16.93 -31.26 -3.83
C MET A 1 15.53 -30.76 -4.18
N LYS A 2 14.95 -29.88 -3.37
CA LYS A 2 13.92 -28.94 -3.83
C LYS A 2 13.96 -27.79 -2.84
N MET A 3 14.66 -26.72 -3.23
CA MET A 3 14.47 -25.44 -2.55
C MET A 3 13.00 -25.09 -2.75
N ARG A 4 12.21 -25.14 -1.67
CA ARG A 4 10.87 -24.54 -1.66
C ARG A 4 11.11 -23.06 -1.90
N LEU A 5 10.64 -22.56 -3.03
CA LEU A 5 10.74 -21.16 -3.38
C LEU A 5 10.11 -20.32 -2.26
N SER A 6 10.88 -19.41 -1.67
CA SER A 6 10.35 -18.49 -0.67
C SER A 6 9.62 -17.35 -1.35
N ILE A 7 8.58 -16.81 -0.70
CA ILE A 7 7.85 -15.65 -1.22
C ILE A 7 8.06 -14.46 -0.30
N HIS A 8 8.40 -13.31 -0.89
CA HIS A 8 8.28 -12.00 -0.26
C HIS A 8 6.96 -11.36 -0.72
N LEU A 9 5.95 -11.40 0.13
CA LEU A 9 4.66 -10.75 -0.09
C LEU A 9 4.71 -9.30 0.41
N ILE A 10 4.39 -8.38 -0.48
CA ILE A 10 4.32 -6.95 -0.22
C ILE A 10 2.88 -6.51 -0.47
N LEU A 11 2.27 -5.89 0.55
CA LEU A 11 0.89 -5.41 0.48
C LEU A 11 0.87 -3.88 0.56
N ASP A 12 0.07 -3.22 -0.26
CA ASP A 12 -0.43 -1.91 0.12
C ASP A 12 -1.43 -2.01 1.29
N TRP A 13 -1.68 -0.88 1.95
CA TRP A 13 -2.55 -0.78 3.11
C TRP A 13 -3.97 -0.29 2.77
N ASP A 14 -4.08 0.97 2.37
CA ASP A 14 -5.34 1.65 2.07
C ASP A 14 -5.96 1.08 0.80
N GLY A 15 -7.24 0.68 0.83
CA GLY A 15 -7.90 0.08 -0.34
C GLY A 15 -7.44 -1.35 -0.71
N THR A 16 -6.29 -1.79 -0.19
CA THR A 16 -5.72 -3.12 -0.43
C THR A 16 -5.89 -4.06 0.75
N LEU A 17 -5.20 -3.86 1.88
CA LEU A 17 -5.38 -4.70 3.07
C LEU A 17 -6.65 -4.28 3.84
N THR A 18 -6.93 -2.98 3.84
CA THR A 18 -8.20 -2.39 4.28
C THR A 18 -9.18 -2.26 3.12
N ARG A 19 -10.48 -2.21 3.41
CA ARG A 19 -11.53 -1.98 2.40
C ARG A 19 -11.61 -0.53 1.93
N LYS A 20 -11.07 0.43 2.69
CA LYS A 20 -11.25 1.87 2.47
C LYS A 20 -9.97 2.62 2.83
N ASP A 21 -9.82 3.82 2.30
CA ASP A 21 -8.80 4.78 2.73
C ASP A 21 -8.94 5.10 4.23
N THR A 22 -7.80 5.13 4.92
CA THR A 22 -7.70 5.40 6.37
C THR A 22 -7.03 6.73 6.68
N LEU A 23 -6.71 7.57 5.68
CA LEU A 23 -5.99 8.82 5.91
C LEU A 23 -6.79 9.81 6.74
N SER A 24 -8.12 9.82 6.58
CA SER A 24 -9.00 10.61 7.44
C SER A 24 -8.91 10.23 8.93
N LEU A 25 -8.71 8.95 9.23
CA LEU A 25 -8.51 8.44 10.60
C LEU A 25 -7.14 8.86 11.15
N VAL A 26 -6.11 8.90 10.31
CA VAL A 26 -4.82 9.50 10.70
C VAL A 26 -5.01 10.97 11.04
N GLY A 27 -5.82 11.70 10.27
CA GLY A 27 -6.25 13.06 10.61
C GLY A 27 -6.91 13.15 11.99
N GLN A 28 -7.83 12.23 12.31
CA GLN A 28 -8.54 12.18 13.61
C GLN A 28 -7.60 12.12 14.82
N ILE A 29 -6.41 11.52 14.69
CA ILE A 29 -5.38 11.48 15.75
C ILE A 29 -5.08 12.88 16.29
N ALA A 30 -4.99 13.87 15.41
CA ALA A 30 -4.67 15.22 15.81
C ALA A 30 -5.79 15.90 16.60
N TYR A 31 -7.05 15.69 16.21
CA TYR A 31 -8.22 16.22 16.90
C TYR A 31 -8.39 15.56 18.27
N HIS A 32 -8.14 14.25 18.34
CA HIS A 32 -8.13 13.50 19.61
C HIS A 32 -7.04 14.00 20.56
N ALA A 33 -5.83 14.28 20.05
CA ALA A 33 -4.71 14.78 20.84
C ALA A 33 -4.89 16.24 21.31
N ASN A 34 -5.61 17.05 20.54
CA ASN A 34 -5.70 18.50 20.73
C ASN A 34 -7.14 19.04 20.74
N PRO A 35 -8.06 18.50 21.57
CA PRO A 35 -9.49 18.85 21.52
C PRO A 35 -9.77 20.32 21.83
N SER A 36 -8.89 21.00 22.57
CA SER A 36 -9.02 22.40 22.97
C SER A 36 -8.42 23.41 21.99
N LYS A 37 -7.67 22.98 20.98
CA LYS A 37 -6.95 23.88 20.05
C LYS A 37 -7.78 24.32 18.84
N SER A 38 -9.03 23.87 18.72
CA SER A 38 -9.91 24.14 17.56
C SER A 38 -9.18 24.10 16.22
N PRO A 39 -8.52 22.98 15.88
CA PRO A 39 -7.77 22.87 14.63
C PRO A 39 -8.68 23.05 13.40
N PRO A 40 -8.12 23.45 12.23
CA PRO A 40 -8.88 23.51 10.99
C PRO A 40 -9.57 22.17 10.70
N PRO A 41 -10.81 22.15 10.17
CA PRO A 41 -11.47 20.92 9.75
C PRO A 41 -10.64 20.10 8.75
N TRP A 42 -10.71 18.77 8.83
CA TRP A 42 -9.92 17.90 7.95
C TRP A 42 -10.29 18.09 6.48
N SER A 43 -11.56 18.43 6.23
CA SER A 43 -12.08 18.78 4.91
C SER A 43 -11.29 19.89 4.23
N ASP A 44 -10.72 20.84 4.98
CA ASP A 44 -9.98 21.96 4.37
C ASP A 44 -8.70 21.48 3.71
N PHE A 45 -8.01 20.49 4.31
CA PHE A 45 -6.83 19.87 3.72
C PHE A 45 -7.19 19.04 2.49
N VAL A 46 -8.30 18.29 2.56
CA VAL A 46 -8.83 17.48 1.44
C VAL A 46 -9.23 18.39 0.26
N THR A 47 -9.96 19.47 0.52
CA THR A 47 -10.35 20.44 -0.51
C THR A 47 -9.12 21.09 -1.13
N GLY A 48 -8.12 21.45 -0.33
CA GLY A 48 -6.85 21.99 -0.84
C GLY A 48 -6.15 21.03 -1.80
N TYR A 49 -6.07 19.74 -1.45
CA TYR A 49 -5.49 18.71 -2.31
C TYR A 49 -6.30 18.52 -3.60
N ILE A 50 -7.62 18.41 -3.51
CA ILE A 50 -8.51 18.24 -4.67
C ILE A 50 -8.36 19.42 -5.65
N ASN A 51 -8.23 20.66 -5.14
CA ASN A 51 -8.03 21.84 -5.97
C ASN A 51 -6.70 21.78 -6.73
N ASP A 52 -5.59 21.48 -6.04
CA ASP A 52 -4.28 21.35 -6.68
C ASP A 52 -4.27 20.21 -7.72
N TYR A 53 -4.85 19.06 -7.38
CA TYR A 53 -4.95 17.90 -8.27
C TYR A 53 -5.79 18.20 -9.52
N THR A 54 -6.95 18.84 -9.34
CA THR A 54 -7.86 19.20 -10.45
C THR A 54 -7.21 20.22 -11.37
N ASP A 55 -6.56 21.24 -10.81
CA ASP A 55 -5.84 22.26 -11.58
C ASP A 55 -4.71 21.62 -12.41
N HIS A 56 -3.89 20.76 -11.78
CA HIS A 56 -2.82 20.04 -12.46
C HIS A 56 -3.34 19.14 -13.58
N THR A 57 -4.37 18.34 -13.29
CA THR A 57 -5.00 17.43 -14.26
C THR A 57 -5.55 18.18 -15.48
N SER A 58 -6.15 19.35 -15.28
CA SER A 58 -6.73 20.15 -16.37
C SER A 58 -5.66 20.71 -17.34
N LYS A 59 -4.45 20.97 -16.83
CA LYS A 59 -3.34 21.60 -17.57
C LYS A 59 -2.38 20.58 -18.16
N TYR A 60 -2.22 19.41 -17.53
CA TYR A 60 -1.26 18.40 -17.96
C TYR A 60 -1.55 17.91 -19.40
N LYS A 61 -0.46 17.71 -20.17
CA LYS A 61 -0.51 17.12 -21.51
C LYS A 61 0.51 15.98 -21.62
N PRO A 62 0.15 14.84 -22.26
CA PRO A 62 -1.14 14.56 -22.87
C PRO A 62 -2.25 14.35 -21.83
N ALA A 63 -3.50 14.69 -22.20
CA ALA A 63 -4.67 14.42 -21.36
C ALA A 63 -4.84 12.90 -21.17
N VAL A 64 -5.66 12.48 -20.18
CA VAL A 64 -5.81 11.07 -19.78
C VAL A 64 -5.99 10.11 -20.97
N LEU A 65 -6.91 10.40 -21.90
CA LEU A 65 -7.15 9.53 -23.06
C LEU A 65 -5.97 9.45 -24.05
N GLY A 66 -5.09 10.45 -24.05
CA GLY A 66 -3.93 10.55 -24.93
C GLY A 66 -2.65 9.91 -24.38
N ARG A 67 -2.61 9.56 -23.09
CA ARG A 67 -1.53 8.77 -22.50
C ARG A 67 -1.73 7.31 -22.91
N LYS A 68 -1.01 6.76 -23.89
CA LYS A 68 -1.24 5.40 -24.46
C LYS A 68 -0.11 4.42 -24.19
N SER A 69 0.93 4.85 -23.48
CA SER A 69 2.10 4.04 -23.18
C SER A 69 2.43 4.11 -21.69
N LEU A 70 3.15 3.09 -21.21
CA LEU A 70 3.63 3.04 -19.83
C LEU A 70 4.47 4.27 -19.48
N ASP A 71 5.40 4.67 -20.36
CA ASP A 71 6.26 5.85 -20.15
C ASP A 71 5.43 7.14 -19.96
N GLN A 72 4.39 7.35 -20.78
CA GLN A 72 3.50 8.49 -20.63
C GLN A 72 2.69 8.46 -19.32
N GLU A 73 2.30 7.27 -18.85
CA GLU A 73 1.59 7.13 -17.57
C GLU A 73 2.53 7.35 -16.38
N GLN A 74 3.76 6.83 -16.45
CA GLN A 74 4.79 7.07 -15.44
C GLN A 74 5.14 8.56 -15.34
N GLN A 75 5.27 9.26 -16.48
CA GLN A 75 5.47 10.72 -16.48
C GLN A 75 4.30 11.47 -15.82
N TRP A 76 3.06 11.03 -16.05
CA TRP A 76 1.89 11.59 -15.37
C TRP A 76 1.96 11.36 -13.86
N LEU A 77 2.20 10.13 -13.42
CA LEU A 77 2.29 9.81 -11.98
C LEU A 77 3.43 10.56 -11.30
N ALA A 78 4.60 10.65 -11.95
CA ALA A 78 5.73 11.43 -11.46
C ALA A 78 5.41 12.93 -11.37
N SER A 79 4.60 13.46 -12.29
CA SER A 79 4.19 14.86 -12.29
C SER A 79 3.30 15.25 -11.10
N LEU A 80 2.73 14.28 -10.37
CA LEU A 80 1.94 14.51 -9.16
C LEU A 80 2.81 14.79 -7.93
N ALA A 81 4.11 14.51 -7.96
CA ALA A 81 4.99 14.70 -6.79
C ALA A 81 4.92 16.12 -6.17
N PRO A 82 4.89 17.23 -6.93
CA PRO A 82 4.71 18.56 -6.35
C PRO A 82 3.34 18.78 -5.69
N ILE A 83 2.30 18.09 -6.17
CA ILE A 83 0.93 18.15 -5.62
C ILE A 83 0.88 17.43 -4.28
N GLU A 84 1.45 16.23 -4.21
CA GLU A 84 1.60 15.48 -2.95
C GLU A 84 2.42 16.28 -1.93
N HIS A 85 3.49 16.93 -2.38
CA HIS A 85 4.31 17.76 -1.51
C HIS A 85 3.54 18.95 -0.93
N LYS A 86 2.77 19.68 -1.76
CA LYS A 86 1.91 20.77 -1.29
C LYS A 86 0.87 20.29 -0.26
N SER A 87 0.31 19.10 -0.48
CA SER A 87 -0.66 18.50 0.46
C SER A 87 -0.05 18.31 1.85
N VAL A 88 1.14 17.71 1.92
CA VAL A 88 1.88 17.54 3.17
C VAL A 88 2.26 18.89 3.79
N GLN A 89 2.84 19.81 3.00
CA GLN A 89 3.23 21.13 3.50
C GLN A 89 2.06 21.90 4.14
N ARG A 90 0.85 21.80 3.56
CA ARG A 90 -0.34 22.43 4.11
C ARG A 90 -0.67 21.92 5.50
N VAL A 91 -0.58 20.61 5.69
CA VAL A 91 -0.83 19.95 6.98
C VAL A 91 0.27 20.31 7.99
N GLU A 92 1.53 20.25 7.59
CA GLU A 92 2.66 20.62 8.46
C GLU A 92 2.60 22.10 8.88
N ALA A 93 2.31 23.01 7.95
CA ALA A 93 2.20 24.44 8.21
C ALA A 93 1.06 24.78 9.18
N SER A 94 -0.02 23.98 9.18
CA SER A 94 -1.09 24.14 10.17
C SER A 94 -0.66 23.76 11.59
N GLY A 95 0.39 22.95 11.73
CA GLY A 95 0.85 22.41 13.01
C GLY A 95 -0.17 21.48 13.68
N ILE A 96 -1.13 20.93 12.93
CA ILE A 96 -2.24 20.14 13.47
C ILE A 96 -1.75 18.93 14.28
N PHE A 97 -0.64 18.31 13.87
CA PHE A 97 -0.03 17.18 14.60
C PHE A 97 0.86 17.60 15.77
N LYS A 98 1.07 18.90 16.06
CA LYS A 98 1.91 19.33 17.20
C LYS A 98 1.38 18.79 18.52
N GLY A 99 2.26 18.14 19.28
CA GLY A 99 1.96 17.52 20.56
C GLY A 99 1.29 16.15 20.48
N VAL A 100 1.09 15.60 19.27
CA VAL A 100 0.61 14.23 19.12
C VAL A 100 1.65 13.24 19.65
N LYS A 101 1.20 12.25 20.42
CA LYS A 101 2.03 11.24 21.06
C LYS A 101 1.65 9.87 20.55
N THR A 102 2.58 8.93 20.71
CA THR A 102 2.38 7.49 20.49
C THR A 102 1.04 6.99 21.04
N SER A 103 0.68 7.36 22.28
CA SER A 103 -0.57 6.91 22.92
C SER A 103 -1.84 7.39 22.19
N HIS A 104 -1.79 8.55 21.52
CA HIS A 104 -2.94 9.05 20.74
C HIS A 104 -3.12 8.24 19.47
N VAL A 105 -2.02 7.89 18.79
CA VAL A 105 -2.03 7.04 17.60
C VAL A 105 -2.62 5.66 17.95
N ASP A 106 -2.11 5.05 19.02
CA ASP A 106 -2.56 3.72 19.48
C ASP A 106 -4.05 3.72 19.82
N HIS A 107 -4.51 4.76 20.51
CA HIS A 107 -5.91 4.90 20.89
C HIS A 107 -6.82 4.97 19.65
N VAL A 108 -6.52 5.86 18.70
CA VAL A 108 -7.36 6.03 17.50
C VAL A 108 -7.30 4.79 16.61
N ALA A 109 -6.12 4.19 16.41
CA ALA A 109 -5.99 2.96 15.63
C ALA A 109 -6.84 1.81 16.21
N LYS A 110 -6.76 1.61 17.53
CA LYS A 110 -7.54 0.58 18.23
C LYS A 110 -9.04 0.89 18.18
N SER A 111 -9.43 2.13 18.47
CA SER A 111 -10.84 2.56 18.45
C SER A 111 -11.45 2.38 17.05
N ALA A 112 -10.71 2.73 16.00
CA ALA A 112 -11.21 2.63 14.63
C ALA A 112 -11.45 1.17 14.20
N VAL A 113 -10.65 0.22 14.69
CA VAL A 113 -10.92 -1.22 14.47
C VAL A 113 -12.15 -1.66 15.26
N GLN A 114 -12.21 -1.35 16.56
CA GLN A 114 -13.30 -1.78 17.45
C GLN A 114 -14.67 -1.24 17.05
N THR A 115 -14.71 -0.06 16.45
CA THR A 115 -15.94 0.60 15.95
C THR A 115 -16.27 0.22 14.51
N GLY A 116 -15.41 -0.54 13.83
CA GLY A 116 -15.60 -0.97 12.45
C GLY A 116 -15.35 0.12 11.40
N GLU A 117 -14.70 1.23 11.76
CA GLU A 117 -14.23 2.25 10.81
C GLU A 117 -13.06 1.72 9.96
N ILE A 118 -12.18 0.92 10.55
CA ILE A 118 -11.20 0.10 9.83
C ILE A 118 -11.74 -1.30 9.65
N GLN A 119 -11.93 -1.68 8.39
CA GLN A 119 -12.35 -3.03 8.01
C GLN A 119 -11.26 -3.64 7.15
N LEU A 120 -10.59 -4.66 7.68
CA LEU A 120 -9.67 -5.48 6.89
C LEU A 120 -10.46 -6.35 5.92
N ARG A 121 -9.89 -6.60 4.73
CA ARG A 121 -10.53 -7.48 3.75
C ARG A 121 -10.65 -8.89 4.31
N SER A 122 -11.71 -9.60 3.93
CA SER A 122 -11.93 -10.99 4.32
C SER A 122 -10.71 -11.85 3.97
N TYR A 123 -10.41 -12.86 4.79
CA TYR A 123 -9.24 -13.74 4.67
C TYR A 123 -7.86 -13.08 4.86
N TRP A 124 -7.78 -11.81 5.31
CA TRP A 124 -6.49 -11.17 5.60
C TRP A 124 -5.64 -12.00 6.58
N ASP A 125 -6.23 -12.49 7.66
CA ASP A 125 -5.53 -13.22 8.70
C ASP A 125 -5.08 -14.59 8.21
N THR A 126 -5.92 -15.27 7.42
CA THR A 126 -5.61 -16.55 6.79
C THR A 126 -4.44 -16.42 5.82
N LEU A 127 -4.44 -15.37 4.98
CA LEU A 127 -3.32 -15.06 4.09
C LEU A 127 -2.02 -14.87 4.88
N LEU A 128 -2.06 -14.04 5.93
CA LEU A 128 -0.90 -13.73 6.75
C LEU A 128 -0.36 -14.99 7.45
N ARG A 129 -1.23 -15.78 8.09
CA ARG A 129 -0.88 -17.03 8.77
C ARG A 129 -0.26 -18.03 7.81
N GLY A 130 -0.92 -18.27 6.67
CA GLY A 130 -0.44 -19.21 5.64
C GLY A 130 0.95 -18.83 5.13
N PHE A 131 1.19 -17.54 4.93
CA PHE A 131 2.51 -17.04 4.54
C PHE A 131 3.57 -17.29 5.59
N LEU A 132 3.26 -17.00 6.85
CA LEU A 132 4.20 -17.08 7.97
C LEU A 132 4.48 -18.52 8.42
N CYS A 133 3.70 -19.51 7.97
CA CYS A 133 3.98 -20.93 8.21
C CYS A 133 5.30 -21.41 7.58
N HIS A 134 5.80 -20.75 6.54
CA HIS A 134 7.09 -21.08 5.93
C HIS A 134 8.18 -20.13 6.44
N PRO A 135 9.23 -20.60 7.12
CA PRO A 135 10.20 -19.73 7.81
C PRO A 135 11.01 -18.83 6.89
N SER A 136 11.09 -19.17 5.60
CA SER A 136 11.78 -18.36 4.58
C SER A 136 10.89 -17.30 3.94
N ASN A 137 9.58 -17.35 4.15
CA ASN A 137 8.68 -16.34 3.59
C ASN A 137 8.83 -15.02 4.34
N LYS A 138 8.67 -13.92 3.61
CA LYS A 138 8.69 -12.57 4.16
C LYS A 138 7.37 -11.88 3.85
N LEU A 139 6.87 -11.15 4.83
CA LEU A 139 5.70 -10.28 4.69
C LEU A 139 6.10 -8.85 5.01
N SER A 140 5.66 -7.90 4.20
CA SER A 140 5.85 -6.47 4.47
C SER A 140 4.68 -5.64 3.93
N ILE A 141 4.53 -4.44 4.46
CA ILE A 141 3.61 -3.42 3.93
C ILE A 141 4.40 -2.30 3.28
N LEU A 142 3.90 -1.80 2.15
CA LEU A 142 4.43 -0.63 1.46
C LEU A 142 3.29 0.33 1.09
N SER A 143 3.22 1.47 1.79
CA SER A 143 2.07 2.36 1.73
C SER A 143 2.45 3.84 1.67
N VAL A 144 1.60 4.64 1.03
CA VAL A 144 1.67 6.12 1.06
C VAL A 144 1.08 6.73 2.32
N ASN A 145 0.47 5.91 3.19
CA ASN A 145 -0.15 6.36 4.44
C ASN A 145 0.83 7.19 5.30
N TRP A 146 0.28 8.09 6.13
CA TRP A 146 1.05 9.03 6.93
C TRP A 146 1.52 8.51 8.28
N SER A 147 1.13 7.30 8.69
CA SER A 147 1.62 6.72 9.95
C SER A 147 1.84 5.20 9.90
N THR A 148 3.12 4.83 9.92
CA THR A 148 3.59 3.45 10.09
C THR A 148 3.09 2.84 11.40
N ARG A 149 3.10 3.61 12.49
CA ARG A 149 2.57 3.22 13.80
C ARG A 149 1.06 2.96 13.72
N PHE A 150 0.31 3.84 13.08
CA PHE A 150 -1.14 3.67 12.92
C PHE A 150 -1.47 2.34 12.24
N ILE A 151 -0.85 2.03 11.09
CA ILE A 151 -1.01 0.76 10.38
C ILE A 151 -0.73 -0.42 11.32
N ARG A 152 0.42 -0.41 12.01
CA ARG A 152 0.80 -1.50 12.91
C ARG A 152 -0.20 -1.70 14.03
N GLN A 153 -0.65 -0.62 14.66
CA GLN A 153 -1.59 -0.70 15.79
C GLN A 153 -2.99 -1.14 15.35
N SER A 154 -3.42 -0.75 14.16
CA SER A 154 -4.66 -1.26 13.57
C SER A 154 -4.59 -2.77 13.32
N LEU A 155 -3.46 -3.27 12.79
CA LEU A 155 -3.26 -4.70 12.60
C LEU A 155 -3.19 -5.47 13.92
N LEU A 156 -2.48 -4.94 14.92
CA LEU A 156 -2.41 -5.55 16.25
C LEU A 156 -3.78 -5.63 16.92
N ALA A 157 -4.59 -4.56 16.80
CA ALA A 157 -5.96 -4.54 17.30
C ALA A 157 -6.84 -5.59 16.60
N ALA A 158 -6.79 -5.67 15.27
CA ALA A 158 -7.56 -6.64 14.50
C ALA A 158 -7.12 -8.10 14.77
N ALA A 159 -5.81 -8.33 14.93
CA ALA A 159 -5.28 -9.65 15.28
C ALA A 159 -5.74 -10.12 16.66
N ALA A 160 -5.85 -9.20 17.63
CA ALA A 160 -6.38 -9.51 18.95
C ALA A 160 -7.86 -9.95 18.89
N GLU A 161 -8.66 -9.38 17.98
CA GLU A 161 -10.07 -9.76 17.76
C GLU A 161 -10.23 -11.09 17.02
N THR A 162 -9.22 -11.51 16.26
CA THR A 162 -9.25 -12.74 15.43
C THR A 162 -8.64 -13.95 16.13
N THR A 163 -8.13 -13.80 17.36
CA THR A 163 -7.48 -14.91 18.07
C THR A 163 -8.52 -15.88 18.64
N CYS A 164 -8.60 -17.09 18.08
CA CYS A 164 -9.26 -18.24 18.71
C CYS A 164 -8.21 -19.22 19.27
N ALA A 165 -8.60 -20.06 20.23
CA ALA A 165 -7.70 -20.98 20.95
C ALA A 165 -6.91 -21.95 20.03
N GLU A 166 -7.36 -22.14 18.80
CA GLU A 166 -6.81 -23.11 17.84
C GLU A 166 -5.83 -22.49 16.83
N THR A 167 -5.63 -21.17 16.84
CA THR A 167 -4.79 -20.47 15.84
C THR A 167 -3.59 -19.76 16.47
N GLN A 168 -2.40 -19.91 15.87
CA GLN A 168 -1.15 -19.30 16.35
C GLN A 168 -1.24 -17.76 16.34
N SER A 169 -0.98 -17.06 17.44
CA SER A 169 -1.12 -15.58 17.45
C SER A 169 -0.35 -14.88 16.31
N LEU A 170 -1.02 -13.98 15.58
CA LEU A 170 -0.39 -13.11 14.58
C LEU A 170 0.37 -11.95 15.21
N THR A 171 0.14 -11.65 16.49
CA THR A 171 0.69 -10.51 17.21
C THR A 171 2.22 -10.42 17.13
N PRO A 172 3.01 -11.48 17.43
CA PRO A 172 4.46 -11.41 17.35
C PRO A 172 4.94 -11.12 15.92
N HIS A 173 4.24 -11.64 14.92
CA HIS A 173 4.60 -11.43 13.52
C HIS A 173 4.33 -10.00 13.08
N ILE A 174 3.20 -9.41 13.48
CA ILE A 174 2.83 -8.02 13.16
C ILE A 174 3.77 -7.03 13.86
N GLU A 175 4.19 -7.32 15.10
CA GLU A 175 5.08 -6.45 15.88
C GLU A 175 6.42 -6.23 15.17
N PHE A 176 7.00 -7.30 14.61
CA PHE A 176 8.27 -7.26 13.87
C PHE A 176 8.10 -7.12 12.35
N MET A 177 6.87 -6.95 11.85
CA MET A 177 6.62 -6.81 10.42
C MET A 177 7.23 -5.51 9.89
N GLU A 178 7.90 -5.62 8.74
CA GLU A 178 8.41 -4.47 8.01
C GLU A 178 7.24 -3.69 7.40
N ILE A 179 7.08 -2.43 7.81
CA ILE A 179 6.07 -1.51 7.29
C ILE A 179 6.79 -0.28 6.81
N ASN A 180 6.85 -0.13 5.49
CA ASN A 180 7.39 1.03 4.81
C ASN A 180 6.22 1.98 4.49
N ALA A 181 5.90 2.87 5.43
CA ALA A 181 5.00 3.99 5.20
C ALA A 181 5.66 5.30 5.63
N ASN A 182 4.96 6.42 5.56
CA ASN A 182 5.43 7.66 6.21
C ASN A 182 5.13 7.57 7.73
N GLU A 183 5.54 8.56 8.50
CA GLU A 183 5.25 8.59 9.94
C GLU A 183 5.12 10.03 10.46
N ILE A 184 4.36 10.25 11.54
CA ILE A 184 4.34 11.53 12.25
C ILE A 184 5.63 11.67 13.05
N THR A 185 6.41 12.74 12.84
CA THR A 185 7.73 12.90 13.50
C THR A 185 7.55 13.16 14.98
N GLY A 186 8.41 12.57 15.82
CA GLY A 186 8.55 12.97 17.23
C GLY A 186 7.47 12.43 18.18
N LEU A 187 6.71 11.40 17.79
CA LEU A 187 5.66 10.77 18.61
C LEU A 187 6.12 10.30 20.00
N ASP A 188 7.38 9.87 20.11
CA ASP A 188 7.97 9.34 21.35
C ASP A 188 8.70 10.41 22.18
N THR A 189 8.71 11.67 21.74
CA THR A 189 9.32 12.75 22.52
C THR A 189 8.42 13.14 23.70
N PRO A 190 8.98 13.67 24.81
CA PRO A 190 8.17 14.10 25.96
C PRO A 190 7.11 15.14 25.61
N SER A 191 7.43 16.05 24.68
CA SER A 191 6.53 17.08 24.15
C SER A 191 5.54 16.56 23.11
N GLY A 192 5.71 15.34 22.61
CA GLY A 192 5.04 14.84 21.41
C GLY A 192 5.57 15.51 20.14
N SER A 193 4.94 15.16 19.02
CA SER A 193 5.32 15.56 17.67
C SER A 193 5.54 17.06 17.51
N ASP A 194 6.50 17.43 16.67
CA ASP A 194 6.75 18.80 16.23
C ASP A 194 5.76 19.28 15.14
N GLY A 195 4.84 18.41 14.72
CA GLY A 195 3.83 18.67 13.69
C GLY A 195 4.28 18.31 12.27
N THR A 196 5.50 17.83 12.09
CA THR A 196 6.01 17.39 10.78
C THR A 196 5.69 15.93 10.53
N LEU A 197 5.62 15.57 9.25
CA LEU A 197 5.57 14.17 8.83
C LEU A 197 6.99 13.75 8.44
N SER A 198 7.47 12.68 9.05
CA SER A 198 8.74 12.03 8.72
C SER A 198 8.66 11.52 7.29
N LYS A 199 9.17 12.39 6.45
CA LYS A 199 10.22 12.20 5.47
C LYS A 199 10.38 13.58 4.86
N ASP A 200 11.54 14.17 5.12
CA ASP A 200 12.07 15.21 4.26
C ASP A 200 11.79 14.83 2.80
N THR A 201 11.56 15.83 1.96
CA THR A 201 11.05 15.67 0.59
C THR A 201 11.67 14.55 -0.24
N VAL A 202 12.90 14.16 0.07
CA VAL A 202 13.70 13.14 -0.61
C VAL A 202 13.36 11.70 -0.23
N SER A 203 12.88 11.43 1.00
CA SER A 203 12.68 10.05 1.50
C SER A 203 11.21 9.60 1.59
N GLY A 204 10.28 10.47 1.20
CA GLY A 204 8.82 10.29 1.13
C GLY A 204 8.37 8.99 0.47
N ILE A 205 7.22 8.44 0.88
CA ILE A 205 6.47 7.51 0.03
C ILE A 205 5.15 8.19 -0.30
N ARG A 206 5.04 8.77 -1.49
CA ARG A 206 3.88 9.58 -1.90
C ARG A 206 3.38 9.21 -3.30
N THR A 207 4.29 8.76 -4.15
CA THR A 207 4.03 8.46 -5.56
C THR A 207 4.30 7.01 -5.90
N SER A 208 3.93 6.60 -7.12
CA SER A 208 4.25 5.25 -7.61
C SER A 208 5.75 4.99 -7.73
N ALA A 209 6.50 6.00 -8.19
CA ALA A 209 7.96 5.95 -8.24
C ALA A 209 8.58 5.78 -6.84
N ASP A 210 8.00 6.42 -5.81
CA ASP A 210 8.49 6.24 -4.44
C ASP A 210 8.27 4.80 -3.96
N LYS A 211 7.11 4.19 -4.25
CA LYS A 211 6.87 2.77 -3.92
C LYS A 211 7.87 1.89 -4.68
N LEU A 212 8.08 2.11 -5.98
CA LEU A 212 9.07 1.37 -6.76
C LEU A 212 10.48 1.45 -6.14
N SER A 213 10.90 2.63 -5.67
CA SER A 213 12.21 2.83 -5.03
C SER A 213 12.39 2.04 -3.71
N ARG A 214 11.29 1.58 -3.11
CA ARG A 214 11.27 0.79 -1.86
C ARG A 214 11.09 -0.70 -2.10
N MET A 215 10.82 -1.12 -3.34
CA MET A 215 10.75 -2.54 -3.70
C MET A 215 12.12 -3.21 -3.52
N PRO A 216 12.20 -4.55 -3.38
CA PRO A 216 13.48 -5.26 -3.40
C PRO A 216 14.34 -4.88 -4.61
N ALA A 217 15.66 -4.81 -4.46
CA ALA A 217 16.58 -4.39 -5.54
C ALA A 217 16.42 -5.21 -6.83
N SER A 218 16.01 -6.48 -6.71
CA SER A 218 15.71 -7.38 -7.83
C SER A 218 14.50 -6.97 -8.67
N CYS A 219 13.63 -6.09 -8.15
CA CYS A 219 12.48 -5.50 -8.83
C CYS A 219 12.77 -4.08 -9.35
N GLN A 220 13.69 -3.34 -8.72
CA GLN A 220 14.00 -1.95 -9.10
C GLN A 220 14.72 -1.85 -10.46
N GLN A 221 15.50 -2.87 -10.81
CA GLN A 221 16.20 -2.93 -12.09
C GLN A 221 15.33 -3.67 -13.12
N CYS A 222 14.42 -2.95 -13.78
CA CYS A 222 13.73 -3.48 -14.95
C CYS A 222 14.75 -3.76 -16.07
N SER A 223 15.25 -4.99 -16.14
CA SER A 223 15.83 -5.54 -17.37
C SER A 223 14.80 -5.32 -18.49
N SER A 224 15.21 -4.66 -19.58
CA SER A 224 14.38 -4.41 -20.77
C SER A 224 13.84 -5.68 -21.43
N THR A 225 14.35 -6.85 -21.03
CA THR A 225 13.84 -8.17 -21.41
C THR A 225 13.14 -8.82 -20.22
N PRO A 226 11.81 -9.01 -20.26
CA PRO A 226 11.10 -9.78 -19.26
C PRO A 226 11.53 -11.24 -19.34
N ILE A 227 11.89 -11.80 -18.18
CA ILE A 227 12.30 -13.19 -18.04
C ILE A 227 11.06 -13.99 -17.57
N PRO A 228 10.79 -15.20 -18.11
CA PRO A 228 9.68 -16.02 -17.63
C PRO A 228 9.77 -16.31 -16.12
N LEU A 229 8.63 -16.34 -15.43
CA LEU A 229 8.59 -16.62 -13.98
C LEU A 229 9.20 -17.99 -13.65
N ALA A 230 9.09 -18.99 -14.52
CA ALA A 230 9.74 -20.29 -14.37
C ALA A 230 11.27 -20.20 -14.32
N GLU A 231 11.88 -19.24 -15.03
CA GLU A 231 13.31 -18.99 -14.94
C GLU A 231 13.66 -18.20 -13.67
N VAL A 232 12.82 -17.27 -13.25
CA VAL A 232 12.95 -16.58 -11.97
C VAL A 232 12.93 -17.59 -10.83
N VAL A 233 11.98 -18.51 -10.81
CA VAL A 233 11.84 -19.61 -9.84
C VAL A 233 13.07 -20.53 -9.84
N LYS A 234 13.75 -20.69 -11.00
CA LYS A 234 14.98 -21.49 -11.11
C LYS A 234 16.25 -20.75 -10.68
N LYS A 235 16.30 -19.43 -10.86
CA LYS A 235 17.51 -18.59 -10.67
C LYS A 235 17.50 -17.82 -9.35
N LYS A 236 16.33 -17.43 -8.84
CA LYS A 236 16.18 -16.69 -7.58
C LYS A 236 15.87 -17.63 -6.43
N GLU A 237 16.32 -17.24 -5.24
CA GLU A 237 15.98 -17.91 -3.98
C GLU A 237 14.56 -17.54 -3.49
N HIS A 238 14.02 -16.41 -3.98
CA HIS A 238 12.69 -15.91 -3.62
C HIS A 238 11.97 -15.24 -4.79
N VAL A 239 10.64 -15.26 -4.75
CA VAL A 239 9.73 -14.52 -5.65
C VAL A 239 9.10 -13.36 -4.89
N VAL A 240 9.03 -12.19 -5.54
CA VAL A 240 8.38 -11.00 -4.99
C VAL A 240 6.95 -10.90 -5.51
N VAL A 241 5.98 -10.92 -4.60
CA VAL A 241 4.56 -10.72 -4.91
C VAL A 241 4.14 -9.35 -4.37
N TYR A 242 3.54 -8.52 -5.21
CA TYR A 242 3.00 -7.22 -4.80
C TYR A 242 1.48 -7.19 -5.00
N ILE A 243 0.75 -6.73 -3.99
CA ILE A 243 -0.70 -6.51 -4.07
C ILE A 243 -1.01 -5.04 -3.80
N GLY A 244 -1.79 -4.42 -4.69
CA GLY A 244 -2.21 -3.03 -4.61
C GLY A 244 -3.55 -2.80 -5.32
N ASP A 245 -4.18 -1.63 -5.16
CA ASP A 245 -5.50 -1.33 -5.75
C ASP A 245 -5.54 -0.03 -6.55
N SER A 246 -4.47 0.76 -6.53
CA SER A 246 -4.49 2.15 -7.00
C SER A 246 -3.43 2.47 -8.05
N ALA A 247 -3.55 3.64 -8.69
CA ALA A 247 -2.52 4.15 -9.60
C ALA A 247 -1.17 4.39 -8.90
N THR A 248 -1.15 4.60 -7.57
CA THR A 248 0.12 4.70 -6.82
C THR A 248 0.86 3.36 -6.73
N ASP A 249 0.19 2.25 -7.03
CA ASP A 249 0.78 0.92 -7.04
C ASP A 249 1.33 0.49 -8.41
N LEU A 250 1.02 1.25 -9.48
CA LEU A 250 1.26 0.83 -10.86
C LEU A 250 2.69 0.34 -11.11
N GLU A 251 3.69 1.14 -10.71
CA GLU A 251 5.09 0.81 -10.94
C GLU A 251 5.56 -0.37 -10.08
N ALA A 252 5.07 -0.49 -8.84
CA ALA A 252 5.38 -1.63 -7.96
C ALA A 252 4.74 -2.93 -8.45
N LEU A 253 3.48 -2.88 -8.92
CA LEU A 253 2.76 -3.99 -9.54
C LEU A 253 3.51 -4.51 -10.77
N LEU A 254 3.99 -3.60 -11.64
CA LEU A 254 4.72 -3.96 -12.84
C LEU A 254 6.15 -4.43 -12.56
N ALA A 255 6.75 -4.02 -11.45
CA ALA A 255 8.11 -4.42 -11.06
C ALA A 255 8.17 -5.77 -10.33
N ALA A 256 7.14 -6.13 -9.55
CA ALA A 256 7.08 -7.39 -8.80
C ALA A 256 7.08 -8.64 -9.69
N ASP A 257 7.68 -9.76 -9.29
CA ASP A 257 7.65 -10.99 -10.10
C ASP A 257 6.21 -11.46 -10.38
N VAL A 258 5.31 -11.24 -9.42
CA VAL A 258 3.85 -11.37 -9.57
C VAL A 258 3.18 -10.10 -9.03
N GLY A 259 2.52 -9.34 -9.90
CA GLY A 259 1.71 -8.18 -9.51
C GLY A 259 0.22 -8.52 -9.52
N ILE A 260 -0.45 -8.28 -8.39
CA ILE A 260 -1.87 -8.57 -8.19
C ILE A 260 -2.61 -7.27 -7.87
N CYS A 261 -3.54 -6.90 -8.74
CA CYS A 261 -4.46 -5.82 -8.48
C CYS A 261 -5.67 -6.36 -7.69
N ILE A 262 -5.95 -5.81 -6.50
CA ILE A 262 -7.14 -6.18 -5.72
C ILE A 262 -8.25 -5.16 -5.94
N ARG A 263 -9.50 -5.63 -5.99
CA ARG A 263 -10.67 -4.77 -6.17
C ARG A 263 -11.84 -5.22 -5.31
N ASP A 264 -12.79 -4.32 -5.14
CA ASP A 264 -14.12 -4.66 -4.65
C ASP A 264 -15.02 -5.13 -5.80
N GLU A 265 -16.15 -5.77 -5.46
CA GLU A 265 -17.15 -6.20 -6.45
C GLU A 265 -17.60 -5.03 -7.32
N VAL A 266 -17.93 -3.91 -6.67
CA VAL A 266 -18.08 -2.62 -7.32
C VAL A 266 -16.81 -1.82 -7.06
N MET A 267 -16.03 -1.59 -8.12
CA MET A 267 -14.77 -0.87 -8.00
C MET A 267 -14.94 0.51 -7.34
N GLY A 268 -13.99 0.89 -6.50
CA GLY A 268 -13.79 2.27 -6.06
C GLY A 268 -13.28 3.18 -7.18
N SER A 269 -13.11 4.47 -6.90
CA SER A 269 -12.51 5.41 -7.85
C SER A 269 -11.05 5.09 -8.15
N SER A 270 -10.25 4.75 -7.12
CA SER A 270 -8.84 4.35 -7.26
C SER A 270 -8.69 3.11 -8.15
N GLN A 271 -9.50 2.08 -7.87
CA GLN A 271 -9.52 0.81 -8.61
C GLN A 271 -9.94 1.00 -10.07
N ARG A 272 -10.93 1.86 -10.34
CA ARG A 272 -11.31 2.23 -11.71
C ARG A 272 -10.20 2.97 -12.44
N GLU A 273 -9.57 3.95 -11.79
CA GLU A 273 -8.46 4.70 -12.38
C GLU A 273 -7.31 3.77 -12.77
N LEU A 274 -6.94 2.82 -11.89
CA LEU A 274 -5.94 1.80 -12.19
C LEU A 274 -6.38 0.91 -13.37
N ALA A 275 -7.63 0.41 -13.36
CA ALA A 275 -8.14 -0.43 -14.44
C ALA A 275 -8.12 0.28 -15.81
N ASP A 276 -8.61 1.53 -15.86
CA ASP A 276 -8.61 2.36 -17.06
C ASP A 276 -7.18 2.65 -17.54
N ALA A 277 -6.24 2.90 -16.61
CA ALA A 277 -4.83 3.10 -16.96
C ALA A 277 -4.21 1.85 -17.56
N LEU A 278 -4.40 0.68 -16.94
CA LEU A 278 -3.87 -0.61 -17.42
C LEU A 278 -4.39 -0.97 -18.81
N GLU A 279 -5.71 -0.81 -19.05
CA GLU A 279 -6.31 -1.01 -20.37
C GLU A 279 -5.70 -0.06 -21.39
N ARG A 280 -5.63 1.22 -21.05
CA ARG A 280 -5.19 2.28 -21.94
C ARG A 280 -3.72 2.16 -22.36
N ILE A 281 -2.85 1.66 -21.48
CA ILE A 281 -1.42 1.43 -21.78
C ILE A 281 -1.14 0.02 -22.32
N GLY A 282 -2.18 -0.82 -22.47
CA GLY A 282 -2.09 -2.15 -23.06
C GLY A 282 -1.48 -3.22 -22.15
N VAL A 283 -1.50 -3.03 -20.83
CA VAL A 283 -1.08 -4.08 -19.87
C VAL A 283 -2.16 -5.13 -19.79
N LYS A 284 -1.78 -6.40 -20.05
CA LYS A 284 -2.70 -7.53 -19.93
C LYS A 284 -2.93 -7.87 -18.47
N VAL A 285 -4.19 -8.06 -18.11
CA VAL A 285 -4.61 -8.48 -16.77
C VAL A 285 -5.50 -9.72 -16.89
N ARG A 286 -5.26 -10.73 -16.06
CA ARG A 286 -6.06 -11.97 -16.00
C ARG A 286 -6.74 -12.12 -14.64
N ASP A 287 -7.73 -12.98 -14.52
CA ASP A 287 -8.23 -13.36 -13.20
C ASP A 287 -7.21 -14.26 -12.50
N ILE A 288 -6.92 -14.00 -11.23
CA ILE A 288 -5.95 -14.79 -10.44
C ILE A 288 -6.38 -16.26 -10.28
N SER A 289 -7.69 -16.55 -10.32
CA SER A 289 -8.23 -17.91 -10.24
C SER A 289 -7.87 -18.77 -11.46
N GLU A 290 -7.43 -18.17 -12.56
CA GLU A 290 -6.89 -18.89 -13.72
C GLU A 290 -5.45 -19.42 -13.48
N GLY A 291 -4.88 -19.14 -12.30
CA GLY A 291 -3.53 -19.52 -11.91
C GLY A 291 -2.46 -18.55 -12.42
N VAL A 292 -1.34 -18.49 -11.69
CA VAL A 292 -0.19 -17.65 -12.07
C VAL A 292 0.62 -18.34 -13.17
N LEU A 293 0.80 -17.65 -14.29
CA LEU A 293 1.58 -18.16 -15.41
C LEU A 293 3.06 -18.23 -15.07
N LEU A 294 3.60 -19.45 -15.11
CA LEU A 294 5.04 -19.68 -14.99
C LEU A 294 5.79 -19.43 -16.31
N GLN A 295 5.11 -19.52 -17.45
CA GLN A 295 5.71 -19.37 -18.79
C GLN A 295 5.19 -18.11 -19.50
N GLY A 296 6.04 -17.51 -20.32
CA GLY A 296 5.74 -16.31 -21.10
C GLY A 296 6.75 -15.19 -20.88
N THR A 297 6.92 -14.34 -21.88
CA THR A 297 7.86 -13.20 -21.87
C THR A 297 7.14 -11.84 -21.80
N ASN A 298 5.81 -11.83 -21.73
CA ASN A 298 5.05 -10.59 -21.55
C ASN A 298 4.72 -10.42 -20.07
N LYS A 299 4.88 -9.19 -19.55
CA LYS A 299 4.40 -8.86 -18.21
C LYS A 299 2.88 -8.93 -18.18
N ILE A 300 2.34 -9.68 -17.23
CA ILE A 300 0.90 -9.85 -16.99
C ILE A 300 0.66 -9.52 -15.51
N LEU A 301 -0.42 -8.81 -15.24
CA LEU A 301 -0.94 -8.61 -13.89
C LEU A 301 -2.16 -9.50 -13.65
N TYR A 302 -2.59 -9.62 -12.40
CA TYR A 302 -3.75 -10.44 -12.04
C TYR A 302 -4.77 -9.61 -11.26
N TRP A 303 -6.05 -9.72 -11.59
CA TRP A 303 -7.13 -9.19 -10.77
C TRP A 303 -7.56 -10.22 -9.73
N THR A 304 -7.86 -9.75 -8.53
CA THR A 304 -8.57 -10.52 -7.51
C THR A 304 -9.63 -9.65 -6.82
N ASP A 305 -10.70 -10.27 -6.34
CA ASP A 305 -11.74 -9.66 -5.49
C ASP A 305 -11.58 -10.02 -4.00
N GLY A 306 -10.62 -10.89 -3.66
CA GLY A 306 -10.40 -11.34 -2.29
C GLY A 306 -9.09 -12.12 -2.10
N PHE A 307 -8.68 -12.26 -0.83
CA PHE A 307 -7.43 -12.94 -0.48
C PHE A 307 -7.51 -14.47 -0.52
N GLU A 308 -8.71 -15.06 -0.48
CA GLU A 308 -8.90 -16.51 -0.64
C GLU A 308 -8.28 -17.02 -1.95
N LYS A 309 -8.64 -16.40 -3.09
CA LYS A 309 -8.08 -16.73 -4.42
C LYS A 309 -6.58 -16.49 -4.51
N VAL A 310 -6.06 -15.52 -3.75
CA VAL A 310 -4.62 -15.23 -3.69
C VAL A 310 -3.89 -16.37 -2.98
N VAL A 311 -4.41 -16.86 -1.86
CA VAL A 311 -3.83 -18.01 -1.14
C VAL A 311 -3.76 -19.23 -2.07
N GLU A 312 -4.86 -19.59 -2.72
CA GLU A 312 -4.93 -20.72 -3.66
C GLU A 312 -3.92 -20.61 -4.81
N ALA A 313 -3.80 -19.41 -5.40
CA ALA A 313 -2.91 -19.19 -6.53
C ALA A 313 -1.43 -19.25 -6.12
N LEU A 314 -1.09 -18.76 -4.93
CA LEU A 314 0.30 -18.75 -4.44
C LEU A 314 0.76 -20.15 -3.99
N GLU A 315 -0.14 -20.99 -3.47
CA GLU A 315 0.17 -22.40 -3.19
C GLU A 315 0.64 -23.15 -4.45
N GLN A 316 0.06 -22.84 -5.61
CA GLN A 316 0.45 -23.45 -6.89
C GLN A 316 1.86 -23.03 -7.36
N ILE A 317 2.31 -21.83 -7.01
CA ILE A 317 3.68 -21.37 -7.34
C ILE A 317 4.71 -22.12 -6.50
N CYS A 318 4.36 -22.46 -5.26
CA CYS A 318 5.24 -23.13 -4.30
C CYS A 318 5.31 -24.67 -4.44
N ALA A 319 4.41 -25.29 -5.22
CA ALA A 319 4.31 -26.74 -5.42
C ALA A 319 5.32 -27.31 -6.44
#